data_AF-A0A101EDP6-F1
#
_entry.id   AF-A0A101EDP6-F1
#
_cell.length_a   1.000
_cell.length_b   1.000
_cell.length_c   1.000
_cell.angle_alpha   90.00
_cell.angle_beta   90.00
_cell.angle_gamma   90.00
#
_symmetry.space_group_name_H-M   'P 1'
#
loop_
_entity.id
_entity.type
_entity.pdbx_description
1 polymer ?
#
loop_
_entity_poly.entity_id
_entity_poly.type
_entity_poly.pdbx_seq_one_letter_code
_entity_poly.pdbx_strand_id
1 'polypeptide(L)'
;GAFTNTSCGIHIHLDGSNHTPRSIRNFVNIIASKNDLFYKALQIAPERMRYCKKMDSILVEKMNHKKPTTMRQIEDIWYEGYSESRGTHYHNSRYHFLNLHSFFTGNHTVELRGFNSELHAGKVRSYIVLALALNNQALTQKFASAKKPQVENEKFAMRTYLNRIGFIGEEFKNCREHLTAALSGYAAWRFRAA
;
A
#
# COMPACT_ATOMS: atom_id res chain seq x y z
N GLY A 1 -22.29 -5.96 21.67
CA GLY A 1 -21.40 -6.64 20.70
C GLY A 1 -20.68 -5.60 19.86
N ALA A 2 -19.54 -5.95 19.25
CA ALA A 2 -18.82 -5.06 18.32
C ALA A 2 -19.48 -5.10 16.93
N PHE A 3 -19.47 -3.98 16.21
CA PHE A 3 -19.98 -3.86 14.84
C PHE A 3 -19.04 -3.01 13.98
N THR A 4 -19.10 -3.20 12.66
CA THR A 4 -18.36 -2.42 11.66
C THR A 4 -19.32 -1.71 10.72
N ASN A 5 -18.86 -0.65 10.06
CA ASN A 5 -19.65 0.10 9.07
C ASN A 5 -18.76 0.53 7.88
N THR A 6 -19.36 1.11 6.85
CA THR A 6 -18.65 1.51 5.63
C THR A 6 -17.76 2.75 5.79
N SER A 7 -17.92 3.51 6.88
CA SER A 7 -17.13 4.71 7.17
C SER A 7 -15.88 4.42 8.02
N CYS A 8 -15.78 3.24 8.62
CA CYS A 8 -14.66 2.84 9.47
C CYS A 8 -13.54 2.15 8.67
N GLY A 9 -12.29 2.34 9.11
CA GLY A 9 -11.11 1.80 8.47
C GLY A 9 -10.02 1.44 9.48
N ILE A 10 -9.18 0.47 9.12
CA ILE A 10 -7.99 0.12 9.89
C ILE A 10 -6.79 0.83 9.25
N HIS A 11 -6.00 1.53 10.06
CA HIS A 11 -4.72 2.09 9.63
C HIS A 11 -3.60 1.37 10.37
N ILE A 12 -2.56 0.99 9.63
CA ILE A 12 -1.41 0.29 10.18
C ILE A 12 -0.21 1.23 10.10
N HIS A 13 0.36 1.53 11.25
CA HIS A 13 1.56 2.36 11.39
C HIS A 13 2.78 1.46 11.53
N LEU A 14 3.75 1.65 10.64
CA LEU A 14 5.01 0.92 10.59
C LEU A 14 6.13 1.86 11.03
N ASP A 15 7.05 1.36 11.85
CA ASP A 15 8.21 2.16 12.29
C ASP A 15 9.01 2.68 11.10
N GLY A 16 9.24 4.00 11.11
CA GLY A 16 9.94 4.72 10.06
C GLY A 16 11.48 4.72 10.21
N SER A 17 12.01 4.35 11.37
CA SER A 17 13.41 4.58 11.75
C SER A 17 14.45 4.07 10.73
N ASN A 18 14.20 2.90 10.15
CA ASN A 18 15.11 2.24 9.20
C ASN A 18 14.94 2.72 7.75
N HIS A 19 13.99 3.62 7.48
CA HIS A 19 13.76 4.09 6.14
C HIS A 19 14.82 5.11 5.70
N THR A 20 15.31 4.88 4.49
CA THR A 20 16.14 5.81 3.70
C THR A 20 15.31 6.44 2.58
N PRO A 21 15.77 7.55 1.97
CA PRO A 21 15.10 8.15 0.81
C PRO A 21 14.85 7.15 -0.33
N ARG A 22 15.82 6.25 -0.57
CA ARG A 22 15.67 5.11 -1.50
C ARG A 22 14.47 4.23 -1.14
N SER A 23 14.39 3.80 0.12
CA SER A 23 13.35 2.88 0.56
C SER A 23 11.95 3.51 0.54
N ILE A 24 11.84 4.81 0.86
CA ILE A 24 10.55 5.53 0.75
C ILE A 24 10.12 5.64 -0.71
N ARG A 25 11.05 5.97 -1.62
CA ARG A 25 10.76 5.94 -3.07
C ARG A 25 10.33 4.56 -3.54
N ASN A 26 10.99 3.50 -3.06
CA ASN A 26 10.56 2.13 -3.35
C ASN A 26 9.15 1.87 -2.85
N PHE A 27 8.81 2.31 -1.64
CA PHE A 27 7.49 2.11 -1.07
C PHE A 27 6.41 2.79 -1.93
N VAL A 28 6.62 4.06 -2.31
CA VAL A 28 5.74 4.79 -3.22
C VAL A 28 5.55 4.01 -4.53
N ASN A 29 6.64 3.52 -5.14
CA ASN A 29 6.58 2.79 -6.40
C ASN A 29 5.92 1.40 -6.27
N ILE A 30 6.14 0.69 -5.15
CA ILE A 30 5.48 -0.58 -4.86
C ILE A 30 3.97 -0.36 -4.77
N ILE A 31 3.52 0.62 -4.00
CA ILE A 31 2.09 0.91 -3.87
C ILE A 31 1.49 1.36 -5.20
N ALA A 32 2.15 2.29 -5.91
CA ALA A 32 1.68 2.80 -7.20
C ALA A 32 1.50 1.67 -8.24
N SER A 33 2.48 0.76 -8.34
CA SER A 33 2.45 -0.31 -9.35
C SER A 33 1.42 -1.40 -9.07
N LYS A 34 0.99 -1.64 -7.82
CA LYS A 34 -0.01 -2.66 -7.48
C LYS A 34 -1.33 -2.07 -7.00
N ASN A 35 -1.52 -0.77 -7.17
CA ASN A 35 -2.65 -0.05 -6.60
C ASN A 35 -4.01 -0.67 -6.99
N ASP A 36 -4.24 -0.92 -8.28
CA ASP A 36 -5.51 -1.50 -8.73
C ASP A 36 -5.75 -2.91 -8.16
N LEU A 37 -4.69 -3.71 -8.04
CA LEU A 37 -4.74 -5.06 -7.48
C LEU A 37 -5.07 -5.04 -5.98
N PHE A 38 -4.42 -4.16 -5.21
CA PHE A 38 -4.69 -4.02 -3.77
C PHE A 38 -6.09 -3.46 -3.50
N TYR A 39 -6.54 -2.48 -4.29
CA TYR A 39 -7.86 -1.90 -4.12
C TYR A 39 -8.96 -2.95 -4.28
N LYS A 40 -8.82 -3.81 -5.29
CA LYS A 40 -9.77 -4.90 -5.52
C LYS A 40 -9.64 -6.01 -4.47
N ALA A 41 -8.41 -6.44 -4.16
CA ALA A 41 -8.15 -7.47 -3.15
C ALA A 41 -8.70 -7.10 -1.77
N LEU A 42 -8.52 -5.85 -1.36
CA LEU A 42 -8.97 -5.33 -0.07
C LEU A 42 -10.43 -4.89 -0.08
N GLN A 43 -11.08 -4.89 -1.25
CA GLN A 43 -12.47 -4.47 -1.44
C GLN A 43 -12.72 -3.06 -0.87
N ILE A 44 -11.83 -2.11 -1.19
CA ILE A 44 -11.94 -0.74 -0.67
C ILE A 44 -13.23 -0.11 -1.21
N ALA A 45 -14.14 0.26 -0.30
CA ALA A 45 -15.44 0.81 -0.67
C ALA A 45 -15.29 2.12 -1.49
N PRO A 46 -16.11 2.37 -2.52
CA PRO A 46 -16.06 3.61 -3.32
C PRO A 46 -16.13 4.88 -2.48
N GLU A 47 -16.96 4.89 -1.43
CA GLU A 47 -17.11 6.01 -0.48
C GLU A 47 -15.79 6.33 0.26
N ARG A 48 -14.97 5.31 0.52
CA ARG A 48 -13.65 5.46 1.16
C ARG A 48 -12.57 5.90 0.19
N MET A 49 -12.82 5.91 -1.13
CA MET A 49 -11.85 6.44 -2.10
C MET A 49 -11.56 7.93 -1.87
N ARG A 50 -12.48 8.67 -1.23
CA ARG A 50 -12.24 10.07 -0.83
C ARG A 50 -11.15 10.19 0.24
N TYR A 51 -11.04 9.18 1.12
CA TYR A 51 -10.12 9.14 2.26
C TYR A 51 -8.93 8.18 2.08
N CYS A 52 -8.96 7.37 1.03
CA CYS A 52 -7.89 6.49 0.56
C CYS A 52 -7.82 6.61 -0.96
N LYS A 53 -7.30 7.74 -1.44
CA LYS A 53 -7.09 7.99 -2.86
C LYS A 53 -6.00 7.07 -3.36
N LYS A 54 -6.11 6.72 -4.64
CA LYS A 54 -5.01 6.10 -5.38
C LYS A 54 -3.76 6.97 -5.19
N MET A 55 -2.58 6.34 -5.26
CA MET A 55 -1.34 7.11 -5.22
C MET A 55 -1.40 8.17 -6.33
N ASP A 56 -1.15 9.42 -5.98
CA ASP A 56 -1.20 10.53 -6.93
C ASP A 56 -0.16 10.30 -8.04
N SER A 57 -0.61 10.27 -9.29
CA SER A 57 0.26 10.08 -10.45
C SER A 57 1.32 11.18 -10.53
N ILE A 58 0.99 12.41 -10.14
CA ILE A 58 1.91 13.55 -10.13
C ILE A 58 3.00 13.31 -9.08
N LEU A 59 2.63 12.86 -7.88
CA LEU A 59 3.59 12.51 -6.83
C LEU A 59 4.57 11.43 -7.30
N VAL A 60 4.04 10.35 -7.90
CA VAL A 60 4.85 9.23 -8.39
C VAL A 60 5.79 9.68 -9.51
N GLU A 61 5.29 10.48 -10.44
CA GLU A 61 6.09 11.02 -11.55
C GLU A 61 7.23 11.89 -11.03
N LYS A 62 6.93 12.87 -10.17
CA LYS A 62 7.95 13.76 -9.58
C LYS A 62 8.98 13.00 -8.77
N MET A 63 8.56 12.03 -7.97
CA MET A 63 9.45 11.17 -7.19
C MET A 63 10.44 10.40 -8.09
N ASN A 64 9.96 9.90 -9.23
CA ASN A 64 10.76 9.11 -10.16
C ASN A 64 11.62 9.96 -11.12
N HIS A 65 11.18 11.19 -11.43
CA HIS A 65 11.94 12.15 -12.21
C HIS A 65 13.05 12.80 -11.38
N LYS A 66 12.72 13.39 -10.22
CA LYS A 66 13.68 14.08 -9.34
C LYS A 66 14.65 13.11 -8.65
N LYS A 67 14.24 11.86 -8.41
CA LYS A 67 15.02 10.82 -7.71
C LYS A 67 15.67 11.35 -6.41
N PRO A 68 14.87 11.85 -5.45
CA PRO A 68 15.39 12.52 -4.27
C PRO A 68 16.35 11.63 -3.48
N THR A 69 17.41 12.26 -2.95
CA THR A 69 18.49 11.60 -2.19
C THR A 69 18.44 11.95 -0.70
N THR A 70 17.52 12.84 -0.29
CA THR A 70 17.33 13.26 1.10
C THR A 70 15.85 13.16 1.51
N MET A 71 15.58 13.02 2.81
CA MET A 71 14.20 12.99 3.32
C MET A 71 13.48 14.32 3.11
N ARG A 72 14.18 15.44 3.25
CA ARG A 72 13.62 16.78 3.01
C ARG A 72 13.09 16.95 1.58
N GLN A 73 13.83 16.46 0.58
CA GLN A 73 13.34 16.51 -0.81
C GLN A 73 12.09 15.64 -1.01
N ILE A 74 11.99 14.49 -0.33
CA ILE A 74 10.79 13.67 -0.37
C ILE A 74 9.62 14.39 0.29
N GLU A 75 9.85 15.02 1.44
CA GLU A 75 8.87 15.82 2.15
C GLU A 75 8.36 16.97 1.28
N ASP A 76 9.26 17.70 0.62
CA ASP A 76 8.91 18.80 -0.29
C ASP A 76 8.05 18.31 -1.47
N ILE A 77 8.37 17.15 -2.03
CA ILE A 77 7.58 16.50 -3.09
C ILE A 77 6.21 16.03 -2.55
N TRP A 78 6.16 15.52 -1.32
CA TRP A 78 4.94 15.01 -0.68
C TRP A 78 3.91 16.12 -0.43
N TYR A 79 4.37 17.30 0.00
CA TYR A 79 3.51 18.46 0.23
C TYR A 79 3.35 19.37 -0.99
N GLU A 80 3.96 19.03 -2.13
CA GLU A 80 3.86 19.82 -3.35
C GLU A 80 2.40 19.87 -3.84
N GLY A 81 1.85 21.07 -4.00
CA GLY A 81 0.43 21.26 -4.38
C GLY A 81 -0.53 21.45 -3.21
N TYR A 82 -0.03 21.43 -1.97
CA TYR A 82 -0.81 21.81 -0.78
C TYR A 82 -0.37 23.20 -0.30
N SER A 83 -1.35 24.05 0.01
CA SER A 83 -1.12 25.39 0.59
C SER A 83 -1.18 25.40 2.12
N GLU A 84 -1.56 24.28 2.73
CA GLU A 84 -1.70 24.10 4.17
C GLU A 84 -0.33 24.03 4.86
N SER A 85 -0.30 24.42 6.14
CA SER A 85 0.91 24.25 6.94
C SER A 85 1.22 22.77 7.13
N ARG A 86 2.47 22.37 6.88
CA ARG A 86 2.94 20.98 7.03
C ARG A 86 2.71 20.44 8.45
N GLY A 87 2.79 21.28 9.48
CA GLY A 87 2.55 20.88 10.87
C GLY A 87 1.08 20.57 11.22
N THR A 88 0.16 20.74 10.28
CA THR A 88 -1.28 20.53 10.53
C THR A 88 -1.58 19.06 10.75
N HIS A 89 -2.22 18.72 11.88
CA HIS A 89 -2.55 17.33 12.19
C HIS A 89 -3.52 16.72 11.15
N TYR A 90 -4.56 17.45 10.75
CA TYR A 90 -5.53 17.05 9.71
C TYR A 90 -5.17 17.63 8.34
N HIS A 91 -4.00 17.26 7.81
CA HIS A 91 -3.51 17.72 6.51
C HIS A 91 -4.14 16.95 5.33
N ASN A 92 -4.43 17.62 4.22
CA ASN A 92 -5.09 17.00 3.07
C ASN A 92 -4.23 15.97 2.30
N SER A 93 -2.91 16.01 2.46
CA SER A 93 -1.98 14.99 1.90
C SER A 93 -2.15 13.60 2.52
N ARG A 94 -2.92 13.47 3.61
CA ARG A 94 -3.06 12.20 4.34
C ARG A 94 -3.81 11.11 3.59
N TYR A 95 -4.63 11.47 2.60
CA TYR A 95 -5.67 10.60 2.06
C TYR A 95 -5.17 9.74 0.88
N HIS A 96 -4.05 9.05 1.05
CA HIS A 96 -3.53 8.06 0.10
C HIS A 96 -3.38 6.69 0.76
N PHE A 97 -3.36 5.61 -0.04
CA PHE A 97 -3.15 4.25 0.49
C PHE A 97 -1.90 4.15 1.36
N LEU A 98 -0.80 4.75 0.90
CA LEU A 98 0.41 5.01 1.67
C LEU A 98 0.44 6.47 2.04
N ASN A 99 0.57 6.75 3.33
CA ASN A 99 0.60 8.10 3.89
C ASN A 99 1.92 8.35 4.62
N LEU A 100 2.63 9.39 4.21
CA LEU A 100 3.90 9.82 4.79
C LEU A 100 3.75 11.05 5.72
N HIS A 101 2.54 11.55 5.94
CA HIS A 101 2.32 12.70 6.84
C HIS A 101 2.83 12.42 8.26
N SER A 102 2.46 11.25 8.82
CA SER A 102 2.92 10.82 10.15
C SER A 102 4.43 10.60 10.21
N PHE A 103 5.06 10.27 9.07
CA PHE A 103 6.50 10.10 8.96
C PHE A 103 7.24 11.43 9.15
N PHE A 104 6.69 12.52 8.59
CA PHE A 104 7.34 13.85 8.62
C PHE A 104 6.94 14.72 9.81
N THR A 105 5.74 14.54 10.38
CA THR A 105 5.15 15.52 11.32
C THR A 105 4.71 14.93 12.65
N GLY A 106 4.81 13.61 12.83
CA GLY A 106 4.33 12.93 14.02
C GLY A 106 5.29 11.86 14.47
N ASN A 107 4.73 10.68 14.76
CA ASN A 107 5.42 9.54 15.37
C ASN A 107 6.52 8.88 14.52
N HIS A 108 6.93 9.50 13.42
CA HIS A 108 7.90 8.96 12.47
C HIS A 108 7.51 7.56 11.97
N THR A 109 6.24 7.41 11.57
CA THR A 109 5.72 6.13 11.06
C THR A 109 5.25 6.24 9.62
N VAL A 110 5.43 5.16 8.86
CA VAL A 110 4.79 4.98 7.56
C VAL A 110 3.40 4.38 7.78
N GLU A 111 2.36 5.07 7.33
CA GLU A 111 0.97 4.66 7.56
C GLU A 111 0.35 4.06 6.28
N LEU A 112 -0.26 2.88 6.41
CA LEU A 112 -1.10 2.27 5.37
C LEU A 112 -2.58 2.37 5.74
N ARG A 113 -3.39 3.00 4.89
CA ARG A 113 -4.78 3.43 5.21
C ARG A 113 -5.89 2.67 4.48
N GLY A 114 -5.53 1.77 3.56
CA GLY A 114 -6.49 1.13 2.66
C GLY A 114 -7.23 -0.08 3.21
N PHE A 115 -7.20 -0.35 4.52
CA PHE A 115 -7.86 -1.53 5.10
C PHE A 115 -9.26 -1.19 5.59
N ASN A 116 -10.23 -2.08 5.32
CA ASN A 116 -11.60 -1.95 5.82
C ASN A 116 -11.67 -2.30 7.31
N SER A 117 -12.63 -1.71 8.02
CA SER A 117 -12.97 -2.19 9.36
C SER A 117 -13.44 -3.63 9.28
N GLU A 118 -12.92 -4.49 10.16
CA GLU A 118 -13.14 -5.93 10.10
C GLU A 118 -13.06 -6.54 11.50
N LEU A 119 -13.92 -7.51 11.77
CA LEU A 119 -13.93 -8.29 13.02
C LEU A 119 -13.39 -9.71 12.81
N HIS A 120 -13.31 -10.17 11.55
CA HIS A 120 -12.73 -11.46 11.21
C HIS A 120 -11.22 -11.46 11.42
N ALA A 121 -10.75 -12.14 12.46
CA ALA A 121 -9.34 -12.20 12.87
C ALA A 121 -8.39 -12.58 11.72
N GLY A 122 -8.76 -13.53 10.86
CA GLY A 122 -7.95 -13.92 9.70
C GLY A 122 -7.71 -12.78 8.68
N LYS A 123 -8.70 -11.91 8.47
CA LYS A 123 -8.56 -10.76 7.57
C LYS A 123 -7.73 -9.66 8.20
N VAL A 124 -7.95 -9.36 9.48
CA VAL A 124 -7.12 -8.40 10.23
C VAL A 124 -5.66 -8.85 10.23
N ARG A 125 -5.40 -10.14 10.49
CA ARG A 125 -4.06 -10.73 10.36
C ARG A 125 -3.49 -10.53 8.95
N SER A 126 -4.30 -10.77 7.92
CA SER A 126 -3.87 -10.59 6.53
C SER A 126 -3.45 -9.16 6.21
N TYR A 127 -4.15 -8.17 6.77
CA TYR A 127 -3.79 -6.75 6.62
C TYR A 127 -2.45 -6.44 7.28
N ILE A 128 -2.24 -6.90 8.51
CA ILE A 128 -0.99 -6.70 9.26
C ILE A 128 0.19 -7.37 8.55
N VAL A 129 0.06 -8.64 8.16
CA VAL A 129 1.13 -9.37 7.49
C VAL A 129 1.45 -8.74 6.12
N LEU A 130 0.44 -8.27 5.38
CA LEU A 130 0.66 -7.54 4.13
C LEU A 130 1.43 -6.23 4.37
N ALA A 131 1.03 -5.45 5.38
CA ALA A 131 1.72 -4.20 5.73
C ALA A 131 3.19 -4.44 6.07
N LEU A 132 3.48 -5.45 6.90
CA LEU A 132 4.85 -5.83 7.27
C LEU A 132 5.67 -6.30 6.07
N ALA A 133 5.08 -7.11 5.19
CA ALA A 133 5.76 -7.60 3.99
C ALA A 133 6.07 -6.47 2.99
N LEU A 134 5.13 -5.53 2.80
CA LEU A 134 5.35 -4.34 1.97
C LEU A 134 6.46 -3.46 2.54
N ASN A 135 6.48 -3.28 3.86
CA ASN A 135 7.53 -2.53 4.55
C ASN A 135 8.91 -3.15 4.32
N ASN A 136 9.02 -4.46 4.58
CA ASN A 136 10.25 -5.20 4.37
C ASN A 136 10.73 -5.13 2.92
N GLN A 137 9.81 -5.26 1.95
CA GLN A 137 10.12 -5.13 0.53
C GLN A 137 10.68 -3.72 0.21
N ALA A 138 10.06 -2.67 0.74
CA ALA A 138 10.51 -1.30 0.51
C ALA A 138 11.93 -1.03 1.07
N LEU A 139 12.20 -1.55 2.27
CA LEU A 139 13.49 -1.42 2.97
C LEU A 139 14.63 -2.15 2.24
N THR A 140 14.38 -3.41 1.85
CA THR A 140 15.41 -4.34 1.37
C THR A 140 15.66 -4.27 -0.13
N GLN A 141 14.65 -3.93 -0.94
CA GLN A 141 14.78 -3.93 -2.38
C GLN A 141 15.68 -2.78 -2.87
N LYS A 142 16.59 -3.05 -3.82
CA LYS A 142 17.48 -2.02 -4.38
C LYS A 142 16.72 -0.95 -5.17
N PHE A 143 15.71 -1.36 -5.92
CA PHE A 143 14.88 -0.49 -6.75
C PHE A 143 13.50 -1.12 -6.98
N ALA A 144 12.42 -0.33 -6.89
CA ALA A 144 11.09 -0.72 -7.32
C ALA A 144 10.58 0.16 -8.47
N SER A 145 9.93 -0.45 -9.46
CA SER A 145 9.27 0.25 -10.56
C SER A 145 7.81 0.57 -10.21
N ALA A 146 7.36 1.78 -10.57
CA ALA A 146 5.96 2.18 -10.49
C ALA A 146 5.10 1.66 -11.66
N LYS A 147 5.71 1.06 -12.68
CA LYS A 147 5.00 0.51 -13.84
C LYS A 147 4.01 -0.56 -13.39
N LYS A 148 2.75 -0.41 -13.80
CA LYS A 148 1.72 -1.43 -13.56
C LYS A 148 2.16 -2.75 -14.21
N PRO A 149 2.20 -3.86 -13.46
CA PRO A 149 2.47 -5.16 -14.05
C PRO A 149 1.32 -5.55 -14.96
N GLN A 150 1.59 -6.45 -15.89
CA GLN A 150 0.53 -7.10 -16.66
C GLN A 150 -0.32 -7.97 -15.72
N VAL A 151 -1.63 -7.76 -15.75
CA VAL A 151 -2.60 -8.36 -14.82
C VAL A 151 -3.75 -9.04 -15.58
N GLU A 152 -3.44 -9.72 -16.67
CA GLU A 152 -4.45 -10.44 -17.48
C GLU A 152 -5.26 -11.43 -16.63
N ASN A 153 -4.61 -11.98 -15.59
CA ASN A 153 -5.23 -12.74 -14.53
C ASN A 153 -4.81 -12.16 -13.16
N GLU A 154 -5.71 -11.43 -12.54
CA GLU A 154 -5.47 -10.74 -11.26
C GLU A 154 -5.13 -11.72 -10.13
N LYS A 155 -5.88 -12.83 -10.01
CA LYS A 155 -5.66 -13.82 -8.96
C LYS A 155 -4.28 -14.48 -9.10
N PHE A 156 -3.85 -14.78 -10.34
CA PHE A 156 -2.49 -15.25 -10.62
C PHE A 156 -1.43 -14.18 -10.27
N ALA A 157 -1.64 -12.93 -10.70
CA ALA A 157 -0.72 -11.83 -10.45
C ALA A 157 -0.55 -11.56 -8.94
N MET A 158 -1.64 -11.58 -8.17
CA MET A 158 -1.58 -11.41 -6.73
C MET A 158 -0.90 -12.58 -6.04
N ARG A 159 -1.26 -13.83 -6.39
CA ARG A 159 -0.60 -15.02 -5.81
C ARG A 159 0.92 -14.98 -6.02
N THR A 160 1.36 -14.76 -7.26
CA THR A 160 2.79 -14.70 -7.59
C THR A 160 3.50 -13.56 -6.86
N TYR A 161 2.84 -12.41 -6.73
CA TYR A 161 3.38 -11.29 -5.96
C TYR A 161 3.47 -11.59 -4.45
N LEU A 162 2.43 -12.18 -3.85
CA LEU A 162 2.42 -12.58 -2.45
C LEU A 162 3.55 -13.56 -2.15
N ASN A 163 3.77 -14.56 -3.01
CA ASN A 163 4.91 -15.47 -2.87
C ASN A 163 6.25 -14.71 -2.91
N ARG A 164 6.40 -13.75 -3.83
CA ARG A 164 7.62 -12.93 -3.95
C ARG A 164 7.93 -12.13 -2.69
N ILE A 165 6.91 -11.69 -1.95
CA ILE A 165 7.09 -10.92 -0.70
C ILE A 165 7.02 -11.79 0.56
N GLY A 166 7.11 -13.12 0.42
CA GLY A 166 7.31 -14.03 1.55
C GLY A 166 6.07 -14.75 2.07
N PHE A 167 4.92 -14.68 1.39
CA PHE A 167 3.72 -15.45 1.78
C PHE A 167 3.85 -16.91 1.32
N ILE A 168 4.85 -17.63 1.80
CA ILE A 168 5.20 -19.01 1.41
C ILE A 168 4.99 -19.93 2.60
N GLY A 169 4.37 -21.10 2.40
CA GLY A 169 4.09 -22.05 3.49
C GLY A 169 2.63 -22.03 3.96
N GLU A 170 2.30 -22.96 4.86
CA GLU A 170 0.94 -23.17 5.36
C GLU A 170 0.49 -22.03 6.30
N GLU A 171 1.42 -21.45 7.03
CA GLU A 171 1.19 -20.34 7.96
C GLU A 171 0.64 -19.08 7.28
N PHE A 172 0.86 -18.92 5.97
CA PHE A 172 0.31 -17.81 5.18
C PHE A 172 -0.88 -18.20 4.30
N LYS A 173 -1.33 -19.46 4.33
CA LYS A 173 -2.45 -19.93 3.49
C LYS A 173 -3.70 -19.09 3.67
N ASN A 174 -4.14 -18.90 4.91
CA ASN A 174 -5.30 -18.07 5.21
C ASN A 174 -5.13 -16.62 4.72
N CYS A 175 -3.92 -16.06 4.80
CA CYS A 175 -3.68 -14.71 4.29
C CYS A 175 -3.75 -14.63 2.76
N ARG A 176 -3.19 -15.63 2.06
CA ARG A 176 -3.31 -15.72 0.60
C ARG A 176 -4.77 -15.87 0.17
N GLU A 177 -5.56 -16.68 0.88
CA GLU A 177 -6.99 -16.85 0.63
C GLU A 177 -7.73 -15.51 0.74
N HIS A 178 -7.60 -14.80 1.87
CA HIS A 178 -8.26 -13.51 2.07
C HIS A 178 -7.82 -12.45 1.06
N LEU A 179 -6.53 -12.36 0.72
CA LEU A 179 -5.98 -11.36 -0.19
C LEU A 179 -6.22 -11.68 -1.68
N THR A 180 -6.76 -12.85 -2.02
CA THR A 180 -7.06 -13.22 -3.40
C THR A 180 -8.53 -13.52 -3.65
N ALA A 181 -9.36 -13.62 -2.61
CA ALA A 181 -10.77 -14.00 -2.70
C ALA A 181 -11.57 -13.13 -3.68
N ALA A 182 -11.36 -11.81 -3.67
CA ALA A 182 -12.08 -10.86 -4.50
C ALA A 182 -11.50 -10.66 -5.92
N LEU A 183 -10.39 -11.33 -6.26
CA LEU A 183 -9.69 -11.18 -7.53
C LEU A 183 -10.21 -12.16 -8.58
N SER A 184 -10.33 -11.71 -9.83
CA SER A 184 -10.80 -12.54 -10.93
C SER A 184 -9.71 -13.46 -11.49
N GLY A 185 -10.13 -14.51 -12.18
CA GLY A 185 -9.25 -15.50 -12.81
C GLY A 185 -8.85 -16.67 -11.90
N TYR A 186 -7.83 -17.41 -12.33
CA TYR A 186 -7.34 -18.63 -11.68
C TYR A 186 -5.96 -18.43 -11.05
N ALA A 187 -5.73 -18.97 -9.86
CA ALA A 187 -4.45 -18.80 -9.17
C ALA A 187 -3.26 -19.55 -9.83
N ALA A 188 -3.55 -20.59 -10.63
CA ALA A 188 -2.54 -21.49 -11.19
C ALA A 188 -1.96 -21.00 -12.53
N TRP A 189 -2.77 -20.36 -13.38
CA TRP A 189 -2.40 -20.10 -14.78
C TRP A 189 -2.50 -18.63 -15.11
N ARG A 190 -1.48 -18.07 -15.78
CA ARG A 190 -1.49 -16.67 -16.22
C ARG A 190 -2.49 -16.43 -17.35
N PHE A 191 -2.49 -17.32 -18.33
CA PHE A 191 -3.42 -17.37 -19.45
C PHE A 191 -4.30 -18.61 -19.30
N ARG A 192 -5.53 -18.61 -19.79
CA ARG A 192 -6.26 -19.87 -19.93
C ARG A 192 -5.49 -20.74 -20.92
N ALA A 193 -5.29 -22.02 -20.60
CA ALA A 193 -4.96 -22.99 -21.63
C ALA A 193 -6.14 -22.98 -22.63
N ALA A 194 -5.82 -22.87 -23.93
CA ALA A 194 -6.79 -23.03 -25.01
C ALA A 194 -7.36 -24.46 -24.97
#